data_AF-A0A523RAC1-F1
#
_entry.id   AF-A0A523RAC1-F1
#
_cell.length_a   1.000
_cell.length_b   1.000
_cell.length_c   1.000
_cell.angle_alpha   90.00
_cell.angle_beta   90.00
_cell.angle_gamma   90.00
#
_symmetry.space_group_name_H-M   'P 1'
#
loop_
_entity.id
_entity.type
_entity.pdbx_description
1 polymer ?
#
loop_
_entity_poly.entity_id
_entity_poly.type
_entity_poly.pdbx_seq_one_letter_code
_entity_poly.pdbx_strand_id
1 'polypeptide(L)'
;MGKDVDSSVVKIKPLAYYKMVLHVLRFGNKARNHNQCIEVMGVLIGHHEESEDKKFKNVIIEDSVPISHGSSVEVEFSINDYIFFEKANSMYLEKNWFMVGWYHSHPNLFQHKIFFSPTDVKNQFGWQNELNPSGIALVFDHAYLERSDDPGFRAIRLTNPTDIRGSSFHEVKAVVEPPNDVDYYFKLVELINGVYTNRPPITEENETADIFGDVQVPELSQLRFKQPEIDQQKIIESVQIGLANFVDLSLTPLITYLNSIAKNISGEIENNNIEMRNNLSQLKNLVNVGIDKIQRKYKDDLNSELFSAEGYVDDFLDQIDEYHDEIGKILREVKEFVREKLKISFKEKFEALKNDFSKDYDEWNSKIMNLNGNLTKNLENLEILENSLNTLSEKIASIKDSTLDKIKKMQKETSDITSKKYGLMKNSISDLQKKSQKFVTNLKAAVLILEGTKAPILEKISNLESEKKELLLKIKELERGGNE
;
A
#
# COMPACT_ATOMS: atom_id res chain seq x y z
N MET A 1 -19.87 -12.92 40.62
CA MET A 1 -19.32 -13.61 39.43
C MET A 1 -18.31 -12.66 38.81
N GLY A 2 -17.02 -13.01 38.91
CA GLY A 2 -15.93 -12.13 38.46
C GLY A 2 -16.04 -11.87 36.97
N LYS A 3 -16.00 -10.59 36.57
CA LYS A 3 -15.72 -10.25 35.18
C LYS A 3 -14.29 -10.72 34.93
N ASP A 4 -14.09 -11.67 34.02
CA ASP A 4 -12.77 -11.90 33.44
C ASP A 4 -12.38 -10.59 32.74
N VAL A 5 -11.63 -9.74 33.46
CA VAL A 5 -11.11 -8.50 32.91
C VAL A 5 -9.85 -8.89 32.16
N ASP A 6 -9.90 -8.75 30.84
CA ASP A 6 -8.74 -8.92 29.98
C ASP A 6 -7.62 -8.01 30.47
N SER A 7 -6.54 -8.62 30.95
CA SER A 7 -5.39 -7.93 31.54
C SER A 7 -4.20 -7.83 30.57
N SER A 8 -4.36 -8.33 29.34
CA SER A 8 -3.35 -8.22 28.31
C SER A 8 -3.23 -6.78 27.79
N VAL A 9 -2.10 -6.49 27.16
CA VAL A 9 -1.77 -5.18 26.61
C VAL A 9 -1.45 -5.31 25.14
N VAL A 10 -1.92 -4.34 24.36
CA VAL A 10 -1.55 -4.16 22.96
C VAL A 10 -0.48 -3.06 22.89
N LYS A 11 0.75 -3.43 22.55
CA LYS A 11 1.85 -2.47 22.34
C LYS A 11 2.00 -2.19 20.86
N ILE A 12 1.98 -0.92 20.47
CA ILE A 12 2.08 -0.49 19.07
C ILE A 12 3.41 0.24 18.88
N LYS A 13 4.23 -0.28 17.97
CA LYS A 13 5.50 0.35 17.62
C LYS A 13 5.29 1.64 16.85
N PRO A 14 6.25 2.59 16.93
CA PRO A 14 6.12 3.90 16.31
C PRO A 14 5.83 3.84 14.81
N LEU A 15 6.49 2.91 14.09
CA LEU A 15 6.32 2.75 12.64
C LEU A 15 4.90 2.31 12.27
N ALA A 16 4.35 1.31 12.96
CA ALA A 16 2.99 0.85 12.76
C ALA A 16 1.99 2.00 13.01
N TYR A 17 2.13 2.71 14.13
CA TYR A 17 1.26 3.85 14.44
C TYR A 17 1.33 4.94 13.37
N TYR A 18 2.53 5.29 12.93
CA TYR A 18 2.75 6.28 11.87
C TYR A 18 2.02 5.90 10.57
N LYS A 19 2.17 4.66 10.10
CA LYS A 19 1.51 4.20 8.87
C LYS A 19 -0.01 4.19 9.00
N MET A 20 -0.55 3.69 10.12
CA MET A 20 -2.00 3.71 10.37
C MET A 20 -2.55 5.13 10.38
N VAL A 21 -1.93 6.06 11.12
CA VAL A 21 -2.39 7.45 11.21
C VAL A 21 -2.32 8.15 9.86
N LEU A 22 -1.25 7.95 9.09
CA LEU A 22 -1.18 8.50 7.73
C LEU A 22 -2.27 7.98 6.82
N HIS A 23 -2.54 6.68 6.87
CA HIS A 23 -3.58 6.08 6.07
C HIS A 23 -4.96 6.65 6.44
N VAL A 24 -5.28 6.70 7.73
CA VAL A 24 -6.53 7.29 8.23
C VAL A 24 -6.65 8.76 7.82
N LEU A 25 -5.61 9.57 8.03
CA LEU A 25 -5.66 11.00 7.74
C LEU A 25 -5.69 11.33 6.24
N ARG A 26 -5.20 10.43 5.38
CA ARG A 26 -5.29 10.59 3.92
C ARG A 26 -6.75 10.66 3.45
N PHE A 27 -7.62 9.86 4.07
CA PHE A 27 -9.02 9.70 3.68
C PHE A 27 -10.04 10.31 4.66
N GLY A 28 -9.66 10.55 5.92
CA GLY A 28 -10.47 11.21 6.94
C GLY A 28 -9.68 12.29 7.66
N ASN A 29 -9.95 13.56 7.34
CA ASN A 29 -9.33 14.70 8.01
C ASN A 29 -10.23 15.94 7.97
N LYS A 30 -9.90 16.93 8.81
CA LYS A 30 -10.68 18.18 8.94
C LYS A 30 -10.72 19.06 7.70
N ALA A 31 -9.75 18.94 6.80
CA ALA A 31 -9.72 19.74 5.58
C ALA A 31 -10.70 19.19 4.52
N ARG A 32 -11.14 17.94 4.67
CA ARG A 32 -12.18 17.34 3.83
C ARG A 32 -13.57 17.65 4.39
N ASN A 33 -14.55 17.81 3.51
CA ASN A 33 -15.93 17.84 3.96
C ASN A 33 -16.32 16.48 4.51
N HIS A 34 -17.24 16.45 5.48
CA HIS A 34 -17.61 15.21 6.18
C HIS A 34 -18.13 14.11 5.24
N ASN A 35 -18.85 14.49 4.20
CA ASN A 35 -19.36 13.59 3.16
C ASN A 35 -18.28 13.07 2.19
N GLN A 36 -17.05 13.57 2.31
CA GLN A 36 -15.89 13.14 1.54
C GLN A 36 -14.90 12.33 2.39
N CYS A 37 -15.18 12.16 3.69
CA CYS A 37 -14.38 11.27 4.51
C CYS A 37 -14.76 9.82 4.20
N ILE A 38 -13.75 8.99 4.00
CA ILE A 38 -13.93 7.62 3.53
C ILE A 38 -13.30 6.66 4.55
N GLU A 39 -14.00 5.57 4.85
CA GLU A 39 -13.49 4.49 5.70
C GLU A 39 -12.26 3.84 5.08
N VAL A 40 -11.33 3.41 5.93
CA VAL A 40 -10.10 2.73 5.52
C VAL A 40 -9.90 1.46 6.31
N MET A 41 -9.13 0.52 5.77
CA MET A 41 -8.81 -0.75 6.41
C MET A 41 -7.36 -1.16 6.14
N GLY A 42 -6.74 -1.81 7.11
CA GLY A 42 -5.50 -2.55 6.89
C GLY A 42 -5.28 -3.67 7.91
N VAL A 43 -4.16 -4.38 7.75
CA VAL A 43 -3.76 -5.47 8.65
C VAL A 43 -2.63 -5.05 9.57
N LEU A 44 -2.58 -5.69 10.74
CA LEU A 44 -1.59 -5.47 11.78
C LEU A 44 -0.61 -6.64 11.81
N ILE A 45 0.68 -6.34 11.70
CA ILE A 45 1.75 -7.32 11.65
C ILE A 45 2.57 -7.24 12.92
N GLY A 46 2.86 -8.39 13.52
CA GLY A 46 3.76 -8.47 14.65
C GLY A 46 3.76 -9.83 15.29
N HIS A 47 3.77 -9.89 16.61
CA HIS A 47 3.91 -11.14 17.35
C HIS A 47 3.23 -11.07 18.73
N HIS A 48 3.22 -12.21 19.42
CA HIS A 48 2.65 -12.33 20.76
C HIS A 48 3.73 -12.49 21.81
N GLU A 49 3.54 -11.81 22.95
CA GLU A 49 4.33 -11.98 24.16
C GLU A 49 3.48 -12.60 25.27
N GLU A 50 4.11 -13.32 26.20
CA GLU A 50 3.40 -13.83 27.38
C GLU A 50 2.78 -12.69 28.19
N SER A 51 1.63 -12.97 28.80
CA SER A 51 0.80 -12.02 29.55
C SER A 51 0.54 -12.55 30.95
N GLU A 52 0.18 -11.64 31.87
CA GLU A 52 -0.39 -12.03 33.17
C GLU A 52 -1.78 -12.68 33.00
N ASP A 53 -2.44 -12.38 31.89
CA ASP A 53 -3.68 -13.01 31.46
C ASP A 53 -3.40 -14.43 30.95
N LYS A 54 -4.10 -15.42 31.52
CA LYS A 54 -3.94 -16.83 31.14
C LYS A 54 -4.67 -17.19 29.84
N LYS A 55 -5.60 -16.35 29.39
CA LYS A 55 -6.44 -16.57 28.21
C LYS A 55 -5.89 -15.84 26.99
N PHE A 56 -5.38 -14.62 27.18
CA PHE A 56 -4.90 -13.78 26.09
C PHE A 56 -3.45 -13.37 26.26
N LYS A 57 -2.69 -13.42 25.17
CA LYS A 57 -1.31 -12.96 25.12
C LYS A 57 -1.26 -11.45 24.90
N ASN A 58 -0.14 -10.86 25.29
CA ASN A 58 0.17 -9.49 24.91
C ASN A 58 0.39 -9.44 23.40
N VAL A 59 -0.13 -8.41 22.74
CA VAL A 59 -0.02 -8.25 21.29
C VAL A 59 0.97 -7.14 21.00
N ILE A 60 2.02 -7.45 20.24
CA ILE A 60 3.02 -6.49 19.80
C ILE A 60 2.81 -6.24 18.32
N ILE A 61 2.49 -5.00 17.96
CA ILE A 61 2.27 -4.56 16.59
C ILE A 61 3.53 -3.85 16.14
N GLU A 62 4.31 -4.54 15.31
CA GLU A 62 5.60 -4.07 14.77
C GLU A 62 5.39 -3.23 13.52
N ASP A 63 4.42 -3.61 12.67
CA ASP A 63 4.11 -2.91 11.44
C ASP A 63 2.60 -2.95 11.12
N SER A 64 2.17 -2.13 10.18
CA SER A 64 0.81 -2.15 9.62
C SER A 64 0.85 -2.01 8.11
N VAL A 65 -0.03 -2.73 7.41
CA VAL A 65 -0.14 -2.69 5.95
C VAL A 65 -1.52 -2.14 5.57
N PRO A 66 -1.61 -0.94 4.96
CA PRO A 66 -2.83 -0.43 4.34
C PRO A 66 -3.32 -1.34 3.23
N ILE A 67 -4.59 -1.76 3.28
CA ILE A 67 -5.16 -2.69 2.30
C ILE A 67 -6.13 -1.99 1.37
N SER A 68 -7.10 -1.25 1.90
CA SER A 68 -8.15 -0.62 1.09
C SER A 68 -8.85 0.55 1.78
N HIS A 69 -9.63 1.29 1.01
CA HIS A 69 -10.57 2.32 1.46
C HIS A 69 -11.93 2.21 0.74
N GLY A 70 -12.97 2.86 1.26
CA GLY A 70 -14.26 2.99 0.59
C GLY A 70 -15.32 1.99 1.03
N SER A 71 -16.34 1.83 0.18
CA SER A 71 -17.49 0.94 0.43
C SER A 71 -17.13 -0.54 0.58
N SER A 72 -15.90 -0.93 0.25
CA SER A 72 -15.35 -2.27 0.51
C SER A 72 -15.05 -2.51 2.00
N VAL A 73 -14.92 -1.44 2.81
CA VAL A 73 -14.61 -1.53 4.24
C VAL A 73 -15.88 -1.74 5.09
N GLU A 74 -17.02 -1.23 4.62
CA GLU A 74 -18.32 -1.32 5.31
C GLU A 74 -18.99 -2.72 5.20
N VAL A 75 -18.39 -3.63 4.43
CA VAL A 75 -18.93 -4.96 4.14
C VAL A 75 -18.08 -6.08 4.76
N GLU A 76 -18.66 -7.27 4.83
CA GLU A 76 -17.90 -8.48 5.17
C GLU A 76 -16.75 -8.67 4.18
N PHE A 77 -15.57 -9.09 4.68
CA PHE A 77 -14.38 -9.22 3.85
C PHE A 77 -14.64 -10.06 2.60
N SER A 78 -14.23 -9.51 1.45
CA SER A 78 -14.31 -10.19 0.17
C SER A 78 -13.16 -11.19 0.02
N ILE A 79 -13.29 -12.11 -0.95
CA ILE A 79 -12.22 -13.06 -1.30
C ILE A 79 -10.91 -12.32 -1.65
N ASN A 80 -11.01 -11.17 -2.32
CA ASN A 80 -9.84 -10.38 -2.68
C ASN A 80 -9.11 -9.89 -1.43
N ASP A 81 -9.84 -9.43 -0.40
CA ASP A 81 -9.23 -8.96 0.85
C ASP A 81 -8.39 -10.06 1.51
N TYR A 82 -8.91 -11.30 1.56
CA TYR A 82 -8.15 -12.46 2.07
C TYR A 82 -6.87 -12.73 1.26
N ILE A 83 -6.87 -12.54 -0.06
CA ILE A 83 -5.66 -12.70 -0.88
C ILE A 83 -4.59 -11.67 -0.49
N PHE A 84 -5.00 -10.42 -0.27
CA PHE A 84 -4.07 -9.36 0.14
C PHE A 84 -3.59 -9.54 1.58
N PHE A 85 -4.44 -10.07 2.46
CA PHE A 85 -4.05 -10.44 3.82
C PHE A 85 -2.96 -11.52 3.80
N GLU A 86 -3.14 -12.60 3.05
CA GLU A 86 -2.12 -13.65 2.92
C GLU A 86 -0.83 -13.13 2.29
N LYS A 87 -0.94 -12.29 1.26
CA LYS A 87 0.22 -11.61 0.67
C LYS A 87 0.97 -10.78 1.71
N ALA A 88 0.27 -9.94 2.48
CA ALA A 88 0.87 -9.13 3.53
C ALA A 88 1.54 -9.99 4.59
N ASN A 89 0.89 -11.07 5.05
CA ASN A 89 1.45 -12.02 6.02
C ASN A 89 2.75 -12.66 5.52
N SER A 90 2.76 -13.09 4.24
CA SER A 90 3.92 -13.77 3.65
C SER A 90 5.21 -12.93 3.64
N MET A 91 5.09 -11.60 3.55
CA MET A 91 6.24 -10.68 3.52
C MET A 91 7.02 -10.64 4.83
N TYR A 92 6.45 -11.12 5.94
CA TYR A 92 7.05 -11.03 7.26
C TYR A 92 7.34 -12.39 7.91
N LEU A 93 7.15 -13.49 7.17
CA LEU A 93 7.44 -14.86 7.64
C LEU A 93 8.89 -15.02 8.10
N GLU A 94 9.85 -14.43 7.38
CA GLU A 94 11.28 -14.52 7.72
C GLU A 94 11.64 -13.84 9.06
N LYS A 95 10.79 -12.93 9.53
CA LYS A 95 10.95 -12.24 10.82
C LYS A 95 10.24 -12.94 11.98
N ASN A 96 9.61 -14.09 11.71
CA ASN A 96 8.69 -14.76 12.63
C ASN A 96 7.54 -13.84 13.11
N TRP A 97 7.15 -12.87 12.27
CA TRP A 97 5.97 -12.05 12.51
C TRP A 97 4.82 -12.57 11.68
N PHE A 98 3.60 -12.34 12.16
CA PHE A 98 2.37 -12.74 11.50
C PHE A 98 1.29 -11.70 11.71
N MET A 99 0.15 -11.88 11.04
CA MET A 99 -1.03 -11.04 11.23
C MET A 99 -1.62 -11.23 12.63
N VAL A 100 -1.43 -10.22 13.48
CA VAL A 100 -1.94 -10.20 14.86
C VAL A 100 -3.31 -9.56 14.97
N GLY A 101 -3.81 -8.95 13.88
CA GLY A 101 -5.09 -8.27 13.87
C GLY A 101 -5.29 -7.42 12.63
N TRP A 102 -6.26 -6.51 12.72
CA TRP A 102 -6.62 -5.57 11.67
C TRP A 102 -6.99 -4.22 12.26
N TYR A 103 -6.98 -3.18 11.43
CA TYR A 103 -7.48 -1.88 11.80
C TYR A 103 -8.42 -1.35 10.73
N HIS A 104 -9.35 -0.51 11.15
CA HIS A 104 -10.20 0.26 10.27
C HIS A 104 -10.53 1.62 10.87
N SER A 105 -11.19 2.48 10.09
CA SER A 105 -11.66 3.76 10.59
C SER A 105 -13.16 3.95 10.35
N HIS A 106 -13.79 4.65 11.29
CA HIS A 106 -15.15 5.19 11.14
C HIS A 106 -15.06 6.71 11.16
N PRO A 107 -14.79 7.38 10.03
CA PRO A 107 -14.63 8.81 10.00
C PRO A 107 -15.99 9.48 10.24
N ASN A 108 -16.20 9.91 11.48
CA ASN A 108 -17.28 10.77 11.93
C ASN A 108 -18.72 10.34 11.53
N LEU A 109 -18.97 9.04 11.39
CA LEU A 109 -20.33 8.50 11.17
C LEU A 109 -21.23 8.72 12.40
N PHE A 110 -20.66 8.81 13.61
CA PHE A 110 -21.40 8.90 14.87
C PHE A 110 -20.78 9.88 15.87
N GLN A 111 -20.82 11.19 15.59
CA GLN A 111 -20.59 12.28 16.56
C GLN A 111 -19.46 12.02 17.58
N HIS A 112 -18.26 11.67 17.10
CA HIS A 112 -17.09 11.37 17.93
C HIS A 112 -17.32 10.22 18.93
N LYS A 113 -17.80 9.08 18.44
CA LYS A 113 -17.82 7.82 19.19
C LYS A 113 -17.21 6.71 18.36
N ILE A 114 -16.10 6.17 18.85
CA ILE A 114 -15.58 4.90 18.36
C ILE A 114 -16.57 3.82 18.79
N PHE A 115 -17.16 3.14 17.81
CA PHE A 115 -18.09 2.03 18.01
C PHE A 115 -17.59 0.81 17.24
N PHE A 116 -18.11 -0.36 17.61
CA PHE A 116 -17.81 -1.63 16.93
C PHE A 116 -19.11 -2.17 16.36
N SER A 117 -19.22 -2.18 15.04
CA SER A 117 -20.43 -2.54 14.33
C SER A 117 -20.69 -4.06 14.40
N PRO A 118 -21.93 -4.52 14.13
CA PRO A 118 -22.20 -5.95 13.97
C PRO A 118 -21.37 -6.61 12.86
N THR A 119 -21.04 -5.86 11.79
CA THR A 119 -20.13 -6.32 10.73
C THR A 119 -18.71 -6.49 11.26
N ASP A 120 -18.24 -5.57 12.10
CA ASP A 120 -16.89 -5.63 12.70
C ASP A 120 -16.78 -6.83 13.64
N VAL A 121 -17.83 -7.14 14.41
CA VAL A 121 -17.89 -8.35 15.24
C VAL A 121 -17.74 -9.60 14.39
N LYS A 122 -18.42 -9.66 13.24
CA LYS A 122 -18.34 -10.79 12.30
C LYS A 122 -16.94 -10.92 11.69
N ASN A 123 -16.37 -9.80 11.25
CA ASN A 123 -15.02 -9.74 10.68
C ASN A 123 -13.95 -10.13 11.73
N GLN A 124 -14.06 -9.60 12.95
CA GLN A 124 -13.17 -9.92 14.05
C GLN A 124 -13.24 -11.38 14.47
N PHE A 125 -14.40 -12.04 14.35
CA PHE A 125 -14.51 -13.48 14.59
C PHE A 125 -13.62 -14.30 13.63
N GLY A 126 -13.47 -13.86 12.38
CA GLY A 126 -12.54 -14.50 11.43
C GLY A 126 -11.08 -14.40 11.88
N TRP A 127 -10.70 -13.27 12.48
CA TRP A 127 -9.35 -12.98 12.94
C TRP A 127 -9.01 -13.56 14.31
N GLN A 128 -9.96 -13.53 15.23
CA GLN A 128 -9.80 -14.03 16.59
C GLN A 128 -10.29 -15.47 16.67
N ASN A 129 -9.47 -16.40 16.17
CA ASN A 129 -9.78 -17.82 16.07
C ASN A 129 -8.86 -18.68 16.95
N GLU A 130 -8.93 -20.01 16.84
CA GLU A 130 -8.11 -20.93 17.65
C GLU A 130 -6.60 -20.75 17.43
N LEU A 131 -6.18 -20.33 16.24
CA LEU A 131 -4.76 -20.08 15.91
C LEU A 131 -4.31 -18.70 16.38
N ASN A 132 -5.21 -17.72 16.43
CA ASN A 132 -4.96 -16.38 16.94
C ASN A 132 -6.02 -15.94 17.96
N PRO A 133 -6.05 -16.54 19.17
CA PRO A 133 -7.08 -16.22 20.17
C PRO A 133 -6.94 -14.79 20.72
N SER A 134 -5.76 -14.19 20.55
CA SER A 134 -5.42 -12.83 21.02
C SER A 134 -5.60 -11.77 19.93
N GLY A 135 -6.16 -12.15 18.78
CA GLY A 135 -6.41 -11.24 17.66
C GLY A 135 -7.09 -9.95 18.08
N ILE A 136 -6.68 -8.83 17.50
CA ILE A 136 -7.14 -7.49 17.89
C ILE A 136 -7.69 -6.70 16.70
N ALA A 137 -8.77 -5.94 16.93
CA ALA A 137 -9.23 -4.91 16.01
C ALA A 137 -8.87 -3.53 16.57
N LEU A 138 -8.24 -2.67 15.76
CA LEU A 138 -8.05 -1.25 16.11
C LEU A 138 -9.05 -0.40 15.33
N VAL A 139 -9.92 0.31 16.04
CA VAL A 139 -10.92 1.18 15.42
C VAL A 139 -10.52 2.63 15.58
N PHE A 140 -10.25 3.30 14.46
CA PHE A 140 -9.85 4.69 14.39
C PHE A 140 -11.03 5.63 14.20
N ASP A 141 -10.94 6.78 14.85
CA ASP A 141 -11.71 7.97 14.50
C ASP A 141 -10.76 9.18 14.54
N HIS A 142 -10.49 9.74 13.36
CA HIS A 142 -9.56 10.85 13.20
C HIS A 142 -9.91 12.07 14.05
N ALA A 143 -11.17 12.24 14.47
CA ALA A 143 -11.56 13.35 15.32
C ALA A 143 -11.03 13.23 16.77
N TYR A 144 -10.69 12.03 17.23
CA TYR A 144 -10.08 11.84 18.55
C TYR A 144 -8.61 12.28 18.60
N LEU A 145 -7.93 12.36 17.45
CA LEU A 145 -6.56 12.87 17.35
C LEU A 145 -6.44 14.37 17.72
N GLU A 146 -7.55 15.07 17.91
CA GLU A 146 -7.55 16.44 18.44
C GLU A 146 -7.20 16.52 19.93
N ARG A 147 -7.36 15.40 20.64
CA ARG A 147 -7.04 15.30 22.07
C ARG A 147 -5.61 14.81 22.19
N SER A 148 -4.76 15.63 22.81
CA SER A 148 -3.32 15.35 22.90
C SER A 148 -2.98 14.07 23.68
N ASP A 149 -3.91 13.56 24.48
CA ASP A 149 -3.77 12.36 25.31
C ASP A 149 -4.47 11.12 24.72
N ASP A 150 -5.13 11.26 23.57
CA ASP A 150 -5.84 10.17 22.91
C ASP A 150 -5.11 9.73 21.64
N PRO A 151 -4.80 8.43 21.48
CA PRO A 151 -4.10 7.96 20.29
C PRO A 151 -4.99 7.91 19.04
N GLY A 152 -6.29 8.24 19.15
CA GLY A 152 -7.22 8.32 18.02
C GLY A 152 -7.88 6.99 17.66
N PHE A 153 -7.67 5.94 18.46
CA PHE A 153 -8.26 4.62 18.25
C PHE A 153 -8.63 3.93 19.56
N ARG A 154 -9.39 2.85 19.46
CA ARG A 154 -9.60 1.87 20.55
C ARG A 154 -9.25 0.47 20.08
N ALA A 155 -8.61 -0.31 20.95
CA ALA A 155 -8.30 -1.70 20.68
C ALA A 155 -9.43 -2.57 21.23
N ILE A 156 -10.03 -3.38 20.37
CA ILE A 156 -11.23 -4.15 20.66
C ILE A 156 -10.96 -5.64 20.47
N ARG A 157 -11.49 -6.44 21.38
CA ARG A 157 -11.43 -7.91 21.35
C ARG A 157 -12.79 -8.51 21.67
N LEU A 158 -13.09 -9.68 21.08
CA LEU A 158 -14.27 -10.46 21.44
C LEU A 158 -14.04 -11.17 22.77
N THR A 159 -15.03 -11.06 23.65
CA THR A 159 -15.03 -11.72 24.97
C THR A 159 -15.11 -13.24 24.82
N ASN A 160 -15.90 -13.72 23.84
CA ASN A 160 -16.03 -15.13 23.53
C ASN A 160 -15.89 -15.40 22.02
N PRO A 161 -14.69 -15.66 21.51
CA PRO A 161 -14.46 -15.88 20.07
C PRO A 161 -15.03 -17.21 19.54
N THR A 162 -15.68 -18.05 20.36
CA THR A 162 -16.26 -19.33 19.89
C THR A 162 -17.76 -19.27 19.62
N ASP A 163 -18.45 -18.17 19.97
CA ASP A 163 -19.89 -18.00 19.77
C ASP A 163 -20.19 -16.65 19.11
N ILE A 164 -20.24 -16.62 17.78
CA ILE A 164 -20.50 -15.40 17.00
C ILE A 164 -21.85 -14.72 17.33
N ARG A 165 -22.86 -15.46 17.81
CA ARG A 165 -24.20 -14.93 18.08
C ARG A 165 -24.36 -14.42 19.50
N GLY A 166 -23.55 -14.91 20.43
CA GLY A 166 -23.55 -14.54 21.85
C GLY A 166 -22.33 -13.72 22.30
N SER A 167 -21.33 -13.51 21.43
CA SER A 167 -20.12 -12.79 21.81
C SER A 167 -20.36 -11.29 21.95
N SER A 168 -20.01 -10.77 23.12
CA SER A 168 -19.79 -9.34 23.33
C SER A 168 -18.35 -8.99 23.02
N PHE A 169 -18.05 -7.70 22.88
CA PHE A 169 -16.68 -7.20 22.78
C PHE A 169 -16.34 -6.34 23.99
N HIS A 170 -15.05 -6.17 24.23
CA HIS A 170 -14.52 -5.26 25.25
C HIS A 170 -13.29 -4.54 24.71
N GLU A 171 -12.96 -3.42 25.34
CA GLU A 171 -11.76 -2.66 25.04
C GLU A 171 -10.56 -3.28 25.75
N VAL A 172 -9.45 -3.42 25.04
CA VAL A 172 -8.16 -3.88 25.54
C VAL A 172 -7.24 -2.67 25.69
N LYS A 173 -6.43 -2.66 26.76
CA LYS A 173 -5.48 -1.56 26.98
C LYS A 173 -4.46 -1.52 25.84
N ALA A 174 -4.39 -0.39 25.14
CA ALA A 174 -3.40 -0.14 24.09
C ALA A 174 -2.40 0.93 24.50
N VAL A 175 -1.14 0.75 24.12
CA VAL A 175 -0.03 1.68 24.38
C VAL A 175 0.74 1.89 23.09
N VAL A 176 0.83 3.14 22.64
CA VAL A 176 1.71 3.53 21.55
C VAL A 176 3.08 3.86 22.14
N GLU A 177 4.11 3.17 21.69
CA GLU A 177 5.48 3.46 22.11
C GLU A 177 5.97 4.77 21.46
N PRO A 178 6.70 5.61 22.20
CA PRO A 178 7.31 6.80 21.62
C PRO A 178 8.42 6.40 20.64
N PRO A 179 8.63 7.16 19.56
CA PRO A 179 9.76 6.94 18.66
C PRO A 179 11.08 7.13 19.43
N ASN A 180 11.95 6.13 19.34
CA ASN A 180 13.27 6.12 19.98
C ASN A 180 14.41 6.01 18.96
N ASP A 181 14.10 6.14 17.66
CA ASP A 181 15.02 5.95 16.55
C ASP A 181 15.07 7.19 15.64
N VAL A 182 16.28 7.51 15.16
CA VAL A 182 16.54 8.59 14.19
C VAL A 182 15.82 8.31 12.87
N ASP A 183 15.67 7.04 12.48
CA ASP A 183 14.99 6.66 11.24
C ASP A 183 13.53 7.14 11.19
N TYR A 184 12.89 7.26 12.35
CA TYR A 184 11.54 7.82 12.44
C TYR A 184 11.51 9.30 12.02
N TYR A 185 12.55 10.08 12.31
CA TYR A 185 12.62 11.48 11.87
C TYR A 185 12.76 11.60 10.35
N PHE A 186 13.50 10.68 9.72
CA PHE A 186 13.57 10.64 8.25
C PHE A 186 12.20 10.37 7.63
N LYS A 187 11.34 9.56 8.27
CA LYS A 187 9.95 9.36 7.81
C LYS A 187 9.13 10.65 7.84
N LEU A 188 9.29 11.48 8.86
CA LEU A 188 8.62 12.79 8.91
C LEU A 188 9.14 13.73 7.81
N VAL A 189 10.44 13.72 7.53
CA VAL A 189 11.02 14.49 6.42
C VAL A 189 10.52 13.99 5.06
N GLU A 190 10.45 12.67 4.86
CA GLU A 190 9.87 12.05 3.67
C GLU A 190 8.41 12.45 3.49
N LEU A 191 7.62 12.48 4.56
CA LEU A 191 6.22 12.94 4.51
C LEU A 191 6.12 14.39 4.05
N ILE A 192 6.91 15.29 4.65
CA ILE A 192 6.95 16.71 4.27
C ILE A 192 7.31 16.83 2.78
N ASN A 193 8.35 16.11 2.33
CA ASN A 193 8.77 16.11 0.93
C ASN A 193 7.70 15.51 0.00
N GLY A 194 7.00 14.46 0.44
CA GLY A 194 5.89 13.83 -0.29
C GLY A 194 4.76 14.83 -0.54
N VAL A 195 4.39 15.60 0.49
CA VAL A 195 3.41 16.69 0.36
C VAL A 195 3.87 17.74 -0.63
N TYR A 196 5.13 18.19 -0.58
CA TYR A 196 5.66 19.17 -1.55
C TYR A 196 5.72 18.65 -2.99
N THR A 197 5.92 17.35 -3.17
CA THR A 197 6.04 16.70 -4.48
C THR A 197 4.73 16.12 -5.01
N ASN A 198 3.60 16.38 -4.33
CA ASN A 198 2.28 15.80 -4.62
C ASN A 198 2.30 14.27 -4.74
N ARG A 199 3.19 13.60 -4.00
CA ARG A 199 3.18 12.14 -3.89
C ARG A 199 2.24 11.71 -2.78
N PRO A 200 1.49 10.60 -2.94
CA PRO A 200 0.67 10.08 -1.86
C PRO A 200 1.57 9.74 -0.66
N PRO A 201 1.19 10.14 0.57
CA PRO A 201 2.01 9.94 1.76
C PRO A 201 2.14 8.46 2.14
N ILE A 202 1.19 7.64 1.73
CA ILE A 202 1.20 6.18 1.84
C ILE A 202 0.27 5.60 0.78
N THR A 203 0.61 4.45 0.21
CA THR A 203 -0.20 3.73 -0.80
C THR A 203 -0.82 2.47 -0.20
N GLU A 204 -1.96 2.04 -0.73
CA GLU A 204 -2.59 0.76 -0.35
C GLU A 204 -2.19 -0.36 -1.31
N GLU A 205 -2.21 -1.62 -0.85
CA GLU A 205 -1.94 -2.79 -1.70
C GLU A 205 -2.96 -2.94 -2.84
N ASN A 206 -4.20 -2.48 -2.63
CA ASN A 206 -5.29 -2.56 -3.62
C ASN A 206 -5.42 -1.28 -4.44
N GLU A 207 -4.54 -0.29 -4.23
CA GLU A 207 -4.60 0.97 -4.94
C GLU A 207 -4.10 0.78 -6.38
N THR A 208 -5.03 0.58 -7.31
CA THR A 208 -4.72 0.84 -8.72
C THR A 208 -4.46 2.32 -8.85
N ALA A 209 -3.25 2.71 -9.27
CA ALA A 209 -2.88 4.10 -9.48
C ALA A 209 -3.90 4.78 -10.40
N ASP A 210 -4.83 5.52 -9.82
CA ASP A 210 -5.74 6.34 -10.59
C ASP A 210 -5.01 7.62 -10.94
N ILE A 211 -4.30 7.57 -12.08
CA ILE A 211 -3.53 8.69 -12.64
C ILE A 211 -4.47 9.87 -13.00
N PHE A 212 -5.79 9.73 -12.87
CA PHE A 212 -6.80 10.75 -13.13
C PHE A 212 -7.88 10.90 -12.05
N GLY A 213 -7.69 10.33 -10.86
CA GLY A 213 -8.76 10.11 -9.86
C GLY A 213 -9.37 11.34 -9.20
N ASP A 214 -8.92 12.56 -9.50
CA ASP A 214 -9.50 13.80 -8.99
C ASP A 214 -9.49 14.95 -10.02
N VAL A 215 -9.71 14.65 -11.31
CA VAL A 215 -9.96 15.72 -12.29
C VAL A 215 -11.40 16.24 -12.11
N GLN A 216 -11.56 17.26 -11.28
CA GLN A 216 -12.67 18.19 -11.47
C GLN A 216 -12.51 18.80 -12.87
N VAL A 217 -13.49 18.53 -13.75
CA VAL A 217 -13.60 19.18 -15.05
C VAL A 217 -13.72 20.69 -14.79
N PRO A 218 -12.71 21.51 -15.16
CA PRO A 218 -12.77 22.94 -14.91
C PRO A 218 -13.83 23.58 -15.80
N GLU A 219 -14.59 24.55 -15.28
CA GLU A 219 -15.51 25.34 -16.10
C GLU A 219 -14.77 26.04 -17.25
N LEU A 220 -15.46 26.19 -18.39
CA LEU A 220 -14.96 26.73 -19.66
C LEU A 220 -14.19 28.07 -19.55
N SER A 221 -14.34 28.80 -18.44
CA SER A 221 -13.64 30.05 -18.15
C SER A 221 -12.14 29.88 -17.84
N GLN A 222 -11.68 28.68 -17.48
CA GLN A 222 -10.28 28.41 -17.08
C GLN A 222 -9.38 27.91 -18.23
N LEU A 223 -9.94 27.64 -19.41
CA LEU A 223 -9.21 27.15 -20.60
C LEU A 223 -8.58 28.27 -21.46
N ARG A 224 -7.91 29.24 -20.83
CA ARG A 224 -7.07 30.20 -21.59
C ARG A 224 -5.60 29.77 -21.51
N PHE A 225 -5.11 29.26 -22.64
CA PHE A 225 -3.73 28.82 -22.88
C PHE A 225 -2.70 29.89 -22.46
N LYS A 226 -1.77 29.51 -21.57
CA LYS A 226 -0.42 30.09 -21.49
C LYS A 226 0.55 29.05 -22.08
N GLN A 227 1.39 29.46 -23.03
CA GLN A 227 2.48 28.61 -23.51
C GLN A 227 3.47 28.39 -22.35
N PRO A 228 3.82 27.14 -22.00
CA PRO A 228 4.86 26.87 -21.03
C PRO A 228 6.24 27.12 -21.67
N GLU A 229 7.04 27.98 -21.05
CA GLU A 229 8.47 28.08 -21.33
C GLU A 229 9.18 26.92 -20.63
N ILE A 230 9.83 26.06 -21.41
CA ILE A 230 10.66 24.97 -20.90
C ILE A 230 12.01 25.57 -20.50
N ASP A 231 12.24 25.65 -19.19
CA ASP A 231 13.50 26.09 -18.61
C ASP A 231 14.53 24.94 -18.69
N GLN A 232 15.34 24.98 -19.76
CA GLN A 232 16.38 23.98 -20.03
C GLN A 232 17.43 23.90 -18.92
N GLN A 233 17.62 24.98 -18.15
CA GLN A 233 18.61 25.05 -17.08
C GLN A 233 18.16 24.22 -15.88
N LYS A 234 16.86 24.28 -15.54
CA LYS A 234 16.25 23.42 -14.52
C LYS A 234 16.27 21.93 -14.87
N ILE A 235 16.13 21.58 -16.15
CA ILE A 235 16.20 20.18 -16.59
C ILE A 235 17.61 19.63 -16.38
N ILE A 236 18.64 20.41 -16.74
CA ILE A 236 20.04 20.01 -16.56
C ILE A 236 20.38 19.88 -15.06
N GLU A 237 19.94 20.82 -14.23
CA GLU A 237 20.10 20.72 -12.76
C GLU A 237 19.40 19.48 -12.19
N SER A 238 18.19 19.19 -12.63
CA SER A 238 17.42 18.02 -12.18
C SER A 238 18.09 16.69 -12.58
N VAL A 239 18.70 16.64 -13.77
CA VAL A 239 19.47 15.46 -14.24
C VAL A 239 20.79 15.31 -13.48
N GLN A 240 21.48 16.41 -13.18
CA GLN A 240 22.70 16.39 -12.35
C GLN A 240 22.41 15.95 -10.92
N ILE A 241 21.32 16.43 -10.32
CA ILE A 241 20.85 16.00 -8.99
C ILE A 241 20.44 14.52 -9.02
N GLY A 242 19.76 14.07 -10.07
CA GLY A 242 19.39 12.66 -10.26
C GLY A 242 20.60 11.73 -10.37
N LEU A 243 21.64 12.14 -11.11
CA LEU A 243 22.89 11.38 -11.22
C LEU A 243 23.68 11.36 -9.91
N ALA A 244 23.73 12.48 -9.19
CA ALA A 244 24.37 12.54 -7.86
C ALA A 244 23.65 11.62 -6.86
N ASN A 245 22.31 11.63 -6.86
CA ASN A 245 21.52 10.76 -6.00
C ASN A 245 21.65 9.28 -6.39
N PHE A 246 21.78 8.95 -7.68
CA PHE A 246 22.03 7.58 -8.14
C PHE A 246 23.38 7.05 -7.63
N VAL A 247 24.43 7.89 -7.70
CA VAL A 247 25.76 7.56 -7.16
C VAL A 247 25.69 7.34 -5.65
N ASP A 248 25.04 8.23 -4.92
CA ASP A 248 24.92 8.13 -3.45
C ASP A 248 24.06 6.95 -3.00
N LEU A 249 22.96 6.64 -3.69
CA LEU A 249 22.05 5.56 -3.30
C LEU A 249 22.51 4.18 -3.76
N SER A 250 23.37 4.10 -4.80
CA SER A 250 23.77 2.81 -5.38
C SER A 250 25.21 2.41 -5.02
N LEU A 251 26.15 3.35 -5.01
CA LEU A 251 27.56 3.05 -4.78
C LEU A 251 27.93 3.12 -3.29
N THR A 252 27.30 3.98 -2.50
CA THR A 252 27.58 4.10 -1.06
C THR A 252 27.21 2.84 -0.26
N PRO A 253 26.06 2.17 -0.50
CA PRO A 253 25.76 0.91 0.15
C PRO A 253 26.74 -0.20 -0.24
N LEU A 254 27.18 -0.23 -1.51
CA LEU A 254 28.18 -1.19 -1.99
C LEU A 254 29.54 -0.96 -1.33
N ILE A 255 30.00 0.29 -1.22
CA ILE A 255 31.24 0.64 -0.52
C ILE A 255 31.14 0.29 0.97
N THR A 256 29.98 0.52 1.60
CA THR A 256 29.74 0.19 3.01
C THR A 256 29.76 -1.32 3.25
N TYR A 257 29.17 -2.10 2.33
CA TYR A 257 29.20 -3.55 2.35
C TYR A 257 30.63 -4.11 2.15
N LEU A 258 31.37 -3.59 1.18
CA LEU A 258 32.77 -3.98 0.96
C LEU A 258 33.66 -3.65 2.18
N ASN A 259 33.42 -2.52 2.83
CA ASN A 259 34.11 -2.15 4.08
C ASN A 259 33.73 -3.05 5.26
N SER A 260 32.49 -3.54 5.33
CA SER A 260 32.06 -4.49 6.38
C SER A 260 32.72 -5.86 6.19
N ILE A 261 32.84 -6.34 4.95
CA ILE A 261 33.58 -7.57 4.61
C ILE A 261 35.05 -7.42 5.02
N ALA A 262 35.70 -6.31 4.68
CA ALA A 262 37.10 -6.07 5.04
C ALA A 262 37.32 -6.03 6.56
N LYS A 263 36.36 -5.47 7.31
CA LYS A 263 36.38 -5.43 8.77
C LYS A 263 36.17 -6.82 9.40
N ASN A 264 35.26 -7.63 8.85
CA ASN A 264 35.02 -9.00 9.30
C ASN A 264 36.22 -9.90 9.02
N ILE A 265 36.84 -9.80 7.84
CA ILE A 265 38.09 -10.52 7.52
C ILE A 265 39.21 -10.14 8.49
N SER A 266 39.36 -8.85 8.82
CA SER A 266 40.36 -8.42 9.82
C SER A 266 40.07 -8.97 11.22
N GLY A 267 38.80 -9.01 11.64
CA GLY A 267 38.39 -9.58 12.92
C GLY A 267 38.62 -11.09 13.02
N GLU A 268 38.35 -11.85 11.95
CA GLU A 268 38.64 -13.29 11.90
C GLU A 268 40.15 -13.59 11.91
N ILE A 269 40.96 -12.75 11.27
CA ILE A 269 42.43 -12.85 11.33
C ILE A 269 42.93 -12.53 12.76
N GLU A 270 42.37 -11.51 13.42
CA GLU A 270 42.69 -11.17 14.81
C GLU A 270 42.33 -12.30 15.77
N ASN A 271 41.14 -12.90 15.62
CA ASN A 271 40.69 -14.04 16.42
C ASN A 271 41.58 -15.29 16.21
N ASN A 272 41.93 -15.61 14.96
CA ASN A 272 42.86 -16.70 14.65
C ASN A 272 44.26 -16.47 15.25
N ASN A 273 44.74 -15.23 15.27
CA ASN A 273 46.01 -14.88 15.89
C ASN A 273 45.96 -15.02 17.42
N ILE A 274 44.84 -14.69 18.06
CA ILE A 274 44.60 -14.90 19.49
C ILE A 274 44.58 -16.41 19.81
N GLU A 275 43.90 -17.22 18.99
CA GLU A 275 43.85 -18.67 19.14
C GLU A 275 45.24 -19.32 18.96
N MET A 276 45.99 -18.92 17.93
CA MET A 276 47.39 -19.34 17.74
C MET A 276 48.26 -19.00 18.94
N ARG A 277 48.11 -17.80 19.51
CA ARG A 277 48.86 -17.38 20.71
C ARG A 277 48.48 -18.23 21.93
N ASN A 278 47.22 -18.58 22.10
CA ASN A 278 46.76 -19.47 23.17
C ASN A 278 47.33 -20.89 23.00
N ASN A 279 47.34 -21.43 21.77
CA ASN A 279 47.94 -22.73 21.46
C ASN A 279 49.46 -22.74 21.71
N LEU A 280 50.17 -21.66 21.36
CA LEU A 280 51.59 -21.48 21.68
C LEU A 280 51.84 -21.39 23.20
N SER A 281 50.93 -20.77 23.96
CA SER A 281 51.01 -20.73 25.41
C SER A 281 50.78 -22.11 26.05
N GLN A 282 49.85 -22.91 25.51
CA GLN A 282 49.65 -24.29 25.96
C GLN A 282 50.86 -25.17 25.64
N LEU A 283 51.46 -25.01 24.45
CA LEU A 283 52.69 -25.69 24.07
C LEU A 283 53.85 -25.34 25.01
N LYS A 284 54.02 -24.05 25.32
CA LYS A 284 55.02 -23.58 26.30
C LYS A 284 54.83 -24.22 27.67
N ASN A 285 53.59 -24.32 28.16
CA ASN A 285 53.29 -24.96 29.43
C ASN A 285 53.59 -26.46 29.41
N LEU A 286 53.26 -27.16 28.33
CA LEU A 286 53.59 -28.58 28.15
C LEU A 286 55.11 -28.82 28.11
N VAL A 287 55.86 -27.96 27.42
CA VAL A 287 57.32 -28.00 27.37
C VAL A 287 57.92 -27.76 28.76
N ASN A 288 57.44 -26.75 29.49
CA ASN A 288 57.90 -26.48 30.85
C ASN A 288 57.61 -27.64 31.81
N VAL A 289 56.43 -28.27 31.73
CA VAL A 289 56.12 -29.48 32.51
C VAL A 289 57.04 -30.65 32.15
N GLY A 290 57.41 -30.78 30.87
CA GLY A 290 58.41 -31.76 30.42
C GLY A 290 59.80 -31.49 31.00
N ILE A 291 60.25 -30.24 30.96
CA ILE A 291 61.54 -29.81 31.51
C ILE A 291 61.59 -30.01 33.03
N ASP A 292 60.51 -29.70 33.75
CA ASP A 292 60.41 -29.94 35.20
C ASP A 292 60.50 -31.43 35.57
N LYS A 293 59.92 -32.31 34.73
CA LYS A 293 60.04 -33.77 34.90
C LYS A 293 61.47 -34.25 34.65
N ILE A 294 62.14 -33.69 33.65
CA ILE A 294 63.55 -33.97 33.36
C ILE A 294 64.44 -33.50 34.51
N GLN A 295 64.23 -32.29 35.02
CA GLN A 295 65.01 -31.76 36.15
C GLN A 295 64.80 -32.56 37.45
N ARG A 296 63.57 -33.00 37.73
CA ARG A 296 63.30 -33.88 38.88
C ARG A 296 63.99 -35.22 38.72
N LYS A 297 63.85 -35.87 37.57
CA LYS A 297 64.53 -37.13 37.27
C LYS A 297 66.05 -36.99 37.37
N TYR A 298 66.62 -35.93 36.78
CA TYR A 298 68.05 -35.64 36.86
C TYR A 298 68.52 -35.41 38.29
N LYS A 299 67.74 -34.69 39.12
CA LYS A 299 68.06 -34.45 40.54
C LYS A 299 67.94 -35.71 41.40
N ASP A 300 66.98 -36.57 41.09
CA ASP A 300 66.77 -37.85 41.77
C ASP A 300 67.88 -38.84 41.40
N ASP A 301 68.29 -38.87 40.13
CA ASP A 301 69.40 -39.67 39.61
C ASP A 301 70.77 -39.17 40.14
N LEU A 302 70.99 -37.84 40.22
CA LEU A 302 72.23 -37.24 40.76
C LEU A 302 72.42 -37.48 42.27
N ASN A 303 71.32 -37.50 43.03
CA ASN A 303 71.34 -37.84 44.46
C ASN A 303 71.53 -39.35 44.69
N SER A 304 71.08 -40.18 43.75
CA SER A 304 71.28 -41.63 43.77
C SER A 304 72.71 -42.03 43.40
N GLU A 305 73.37 -41.29 42.50
CA GLU A 305 74.71 -41.62 41.99
C GLU A 305 75.89 -40.97 42.75
N LEU A 306 75.67 -39.96 43.59
CA LEU A 306 76.72 -39.33 44.39
C LEU A 306 77.38 -40.28 45.42
N PHE A 307 76.81 -41.48 45.63
CA PHE A 307 77.28 -42.48 46.58
C PHE A 307 78.16 -43.59 45.98
N SER A 308 78.40 -43.60 44.67
CA SER A 308 79.06 -44.74 43.99
C SER A 308 80.04 -44.37 42.87
N ALA A 309 80.55 -43.13 42.86
CA ALA A 309 81.44 -42.63 41.80
C ALA A 309 82.93 -42.77 42.17
N GLU A 310 83.62 -43.76 41.60
CA GLU A 310 85.06 -43.61 41.32
C GLU A 310 85.64 -44.50 40.19
N GLY A 311 84.85 -45.37 39.52
CA GLY A 311 85.42 -46.35 38.56
C GLY A 311 84.83 -46.41 37.14
N TYR A 312 83.83 -45.58 36.80
CA TYR A 312 82.96 -45.82 35.62
C TYR A 312 83.09 -44.76 34.51
N VAL A 313 84.22 -44.06 34.42
CA VAL A 313 84.34 -42.88 33.54
C VAL A 313 84.69 -43.23 32.09
N ASP A 314 85.40 -44.33 31.84
CA ASP A 314 85.82 -44.68 30.47
C ASP A 314 84.73 -45.44 29.68
N ASP A 315 84.01 -46.39 30.30
CA ASP A 315 82.92 -47.13 29.63
C ASP A 315 81.68 -46.25 29.33
N PHE A 316 81.55 -45.10 30.01
CA PHE A 316 80.43 -44.18 29.83
C PHE A 316 80.58 -43.26 28.62
N LEU A 317 81.82 -42.99 28.18
CA LEU A 317 82.07 -42.17 26.99
C LEU A 317 81.69 -42.91 25.71
N ASP A 318 81.95 -44.23 25.63
CA ASP A 318 81.55 -45.06 24.50
C ASP A 318 80.01 -45.24 24.42
N GLN A 319 79.32 -45.32 25.57
CA GLN A 319 77.85 -45.37 25.60
C GLN A 319 77.20 -44.01 25.26
N ILE A 320 77.84 -42.89 25.57
CA ILE A 320 77.34 -41.56 25.18
C ILE A 320 77.34 -41.38 23.67
N ASP A 321 78.36 -41.89 22.96
CA ASP A 321 78.40 -41.85 21.49
C ASP A 321 77.30 -42.73 20.87
N GLU A 322 77.03 -43.89 21.46
CA GLU A 322 75.94 -44.78 21.04
C GLU A 322 74.55 -44.15 21.26
N TYR A 323 74.34 -43.46 22.40
CA TYR A 323 73.12 -42.70 22.67
C TYR A 323 72.99 -41.45 21.80
N HIS A 324 74.10 -40.81 21.39
CA HIS A 324 74.07 -39.66 20.48
C HIS A 324 73.56 -40.06 19.09
N ASP A 325 74.01 -41.20 18.59
CA ASP A 325 73.55 -41.77 17.32
C ASP A 325 72.09 -42.22 17.39
N GLU A 326 71.67 -42.79 18.52
CA GLU A 326 70.28 -43.22 18.73
C GLU A 326 69.32 -42.02 18.83
N ILE A 327 69.71 -40.96 19.55
CA ILE A 327 68.97 -39.68 19.60
C ILE A 327 68.94 -39.03 18.21
N GLY A 328 70.05 -39.06 17.47
CA GLY A 328 70.13 -38.56 16.09
C GLY A 328 69.25 -39.33 15.11
N LYS A 329 69.00 -40.61 15.37
CA LYS A 329 68.07 -41.46 14.61
C LYS A 329 66.62 -41.14 14.96
N ILE A 330 66.29 -41.05 16.25
CA ILE A 330 64.94 -40.67 16.73
C ILE A 330 64.55 -39.28 16.24
N LEU A 331 65.46 -38.29 16.30
CA LEU A 331 65.19 -36.94 15.78
C LEU A 331 64.95 -36.93 14.27
N ARG A 332 65.63 -37.79 13.51
CA ARG A 332 65.36 -37.96 12.07
C ARG A 332 64.00 -38.60 11.84
N GLU A 333 63.65 -39.65 12.58
CA GLU A 333 62.36 -40.32 12.48
C GLU A 333 61.20 -39.39 12.85
N VAL A 334 61.33 -38.59 13.93
CA VAL A 334 60.33 -37.58 14.32
C VAL A 334 60.22 -36.49 13.25
N LYS A 335 61.33 -36.01 12.70
CA LYS A 335 61.33 -35.00 11.64
C LYS A 335 60.62 -35.50 10.39
N GLU A 336 60.91 -36.73 9.95
CA GLU A 336 60.25 -37.33 8.78
C GLU A 336 58.78 -37.65 9.06
N PHE A 337 58.44 -38.13 10.26
CA PHE A 337 57.06 -38.36 10.68
C PHE A 337 56.24 -37.07 10.68
N VAL A 338 56.76 -35.98 11.27
CA VAL A 338 56.10 -34.67 11.31
C VAL A 338 55.96 -34.11 9.89
N ARG A 339 57.01 -34.22 9.06
CA ARG A 339 56.99 -33.77 7.67
C ARG A 339 55.93 -34.50 6.85
N GLU A 340 55.87 -35.82 6.94
CA GLU A 340 54.87 -36.62 6.22
C GLU A 340 53.46 -36.38 6.75
N LYS A 341 53.26 -36.29 8.07
CA LYS A 341 51.94 -35.98 8.64
C LYS A 341 51.45 -34.59 8.27
N LEU A 342 52.32 -33.58 8.27
CA LEU A 342 51.97 -32.23 7.81
C LEU A 342 51.63 -32.23 6.31
N LYS A 343 52.43 -32.91 5.49
CA LYS A 343 52.20 -32.99 4.04
C LYS A 343 50.89 -33.69 3.70
N ILE A 344 50.58 -34.81 4.37
CA ILE A 344 49.32 -35.54 4.21
C ILE A 344 48.15 -34.68 4.67
N SER A 345 48.21 -34.12 5.89
CA SER A 345 47.09 -33.35 6.46
C SER A 345 46.81 -32.07 5.68
N PHE A 346 47.85 -31.37 5.20
CA PHE A 346 47.70 -30.17 4.38
C PHE A 346 47.11 -30.51 3.01
N LYS A 347 47.58 -31.60 2.38
CA LYS A 347 47.06 -32.04 1.09
C LYS A 347 45.60 -32.51 1.18
N GLU A 348 45.26 -33.30 2.19
CA GLU A 348 43.89 -33.79 2.40
C GLU A 348 42.92 -32.64 2.68
N LYS A 349 43.27 -31.71 3.58
CA LYS A 349 42.41 -30.56 3.89
C LYS A 349 42.30 -29.58 2.72
N PHE A 350 43.38 -29.36 1.99
CA PHE A 350 43.36 -28.45 0.85
C PHE A 350 42.58 -29.04 -0.34
N GLU A 351 42.72 -30.34 -0.63
CA GLU A 351 41.90 -30.99 -1.67
C GLU A 351 40.43 -31.08 -1.27
N ALA A 352 40.11 -31.30 0.01
CA ALA A 352 38.73 -31.23 0.50
C ALA A 352 38.14 -29.84 0.28
N LEU A 353 38.84 -28.79 0.71
CA LEU A 353 38.39 -27.39 0.55
C LEU A 353 38.25 -26.99 -0.92
N LYS A 354 39.16 -27.45 -1.79
CA LYS A 354 39.09 -27.24 -3.24
C LYS A 354 37.88 -27.95 -3.85
N ASN A 355 37.58 -29.17 -3.41
CA ASN A 355 36.44 -29.92 -3.92
C ASN A 355 35.11 -29.29 -3.47
N ASP A 356 35.02 -28.87 -2.21
CA ASP A 356 33.85 -28.17 -1.68
C ASP A 356 33.63 -26.84 -2.44
N PHE A 357 34.68 -26.05 -2.62
CA PHE A 357 34.62 -24.81 -3.40
C PHE A 357 34.22 -25.05 -4.87
N SER A 358 34.77 -26.08 -5.51
CA SER A 358 34.41 -26.42 -6.89
C SER A 358 32.94 -26.82 -7.01
N LYS A 359 32.43 -27.59 -6.04
CA LYS A 359 31.03 -28.00 -6.00
C LYS A 359 30.10 -26.80 -5.82
N ASP A 360 30.43 -25.91 -4.89
CA ASP A 360 29.66 -24.68 -4.64
C ASP A 360 29.69 -23.75 -5.86
N TYR A 361 30.85 -23.65 -6.53
CA TYR A 361 31.00 -22.89 -7.77
C TYR A 361 30.15 -23.47 -8.91
N ASP A 362 30.16 -24.79 -9.10
CA ASP A 362 29.37 -25.46 -10.13
C ASP A 362 27.87 -25.34 -9.85
N GLU A 363 27.45 -25.44 -8.60
CA GLU A 363 26.05 -25.22 -8.18
C GLU A 363 25.62 -23.78 -8.46
N TRP A 364 26.44 -22.80 -8.09
CA TRP A 364 26.18 -21.39 -8.36
C TRP A 364 26.11 -21.09 -9.86
N ASN A 365 27.03 -21.64 -10.65
CA ASN A 365 27.05 -21.49 -12.10
C ASN A 365 25.79 -22.09 -12.75
N SER A 366 25.31 -23.24 -12.25
CA SER A 366 24.06 -23.85 -12.71
C SER A 366 22.83 -22.99 -12.41
N LYS A 367 22.78 -22.36 -11.22
CA LYS A 367 21.71 -21.42 -10.84
C LYS A 367 21.72 -20.18 -11.73
N ILE A 368 22.90 -19.64 -12.05
CA ILE A 368 23.04 -18.50 -12.98
C ILE A 368 22.58 -18.87 -14.39
N MET A 369 22.96 -20.04 -14.90
CA MET A 369 22.50 -20.49 -16.22
C MET A 369 20.98 -20.65 -16.28
N ASN A 370 20.36 -21.14 -15.21
CA ASN A 370 18.91 -21.24 -15.10
C ASN A 370 18.24 -19.85 -15.03
N LEU A 371 18.78 -18.92 -14.24
CA LEU A 371 18.32 -17.53 -14.19
C LEU A 371 18.37 -16.86 -15.56
N ASN A 372 19.48 -17.04 -16.29
CA ASN A 372 19.64 -16.47 -17.62
C ASN A 372 18.62 -17.07 -18.61
N GLY A 373 18.38 -18.39 -18.55
CA GLY A 373 17.35 -19.06 -19.34
C GLY A 373 15.94 -18.52 -19.06
N ASN A 374 15.60 -18.30 -17.78
CA ASN A 374 14.33 -17.70 -17.38
C ASN A 374 14.22 -16.24 -17.84
N LEU A 375 15.31 -15.48 -17.81
CA LEU A 375 15.36 -14.10 -18.27
C LEU A 375 15.11 -13.98 -19.77
N THR A 376 15.71 -14.86 -20.58
CA THR A 376 15.45 -14.95 -22.03
C THR A 376 13.98 -15.25 -22.32
N LYS A 377 13.40 -16.23 -21.62
CA LYS A 377 11.97 -16.58 -21.78
C LYS A 377 11.04 -15.43 -21.38
N ASN A 378 11.41 -14.67 -20.35
CA ASN A 378 10.65 -13.49 -19.95
C ASN A 378 10.75 -12.36 -20.98
N LEU A 379 11.92 -12.16 -21.60
CA LEU A 379 12.08 -11.21 -22.70
C LEU A 379 11.22 -11.58 -23.92
N GLU A 380 11.20 -12.86 -24.30
CA GLU A 380 10.31 -13.36 -25.38
C GLU A 380 8.83 -13.12 -25.05
N ASN A 381 8.41 -13.36 -23.80
CA ASN A 381 7.05 -13.10 -23.36
C ASN A 381 6.70 -11.60 -23.39
N LEU A 382 7.65 -10.72 -23.04
CA LEU A 382 7.47 -9.27 -23.13
C LEU A 382 7.32 -8.81 -24.58
N GLU A 383 8.07 -9.38 -25.52
CA GLU A 383 7.93 -9.10 -26.95
C GLU A 383 6.56 -9.55 -27.49
N ILE A 384 6.05 -10.71 -27.03
CA ILE A 384 4.69 -11.19 -27.37
C ILE A 384 3.62 -10.22 -26.81
N LEU A 385 3.81 -9.73 -25.59
CA LEU A 385 2.91 -8.77 -24.95
C LEU A 385 2.91 -7.42 -25.69
N GLU A 386 4.09 -6.91 -26.07
CA GLU A 386 4.23 -5.68 -26.85
C GLU A 386 3.50 -5.78 -28.20
N ASN A 387 3.69 -6.89 -28.92
CA ASN A 387 3.00 -7.14 -30.18
C ASN A 387 1.47 -7.23 -30.01
N SER A 388 1.01 -7.83 -28.91
CA SER A 388 -0.41 -7.91 -28.57
C SER A 388 -1.01 -6.54 -28.25
N LEU A 389 -0.27 -5.68 -27.53
CA LEU A 389 -0.66 -4.31 -27.22
C LEU A 389 -0.73 -3.43 -28.49
N ASN A 390 0.25 -3.57 -29.38
CA ASN A 390 0.24 -2.88 -30.68
C ASN A 390 -0.99 -3.28 -31.52
N THR A 391 -1.29 -4.57 -31.58
CA THR A 391 -2.50 -5.07 -32.27
C THR A 391 -3.79 -4.54 -31.64
N LEU A 392 -3.84 -4.44 -30.30
CA LEU A 392 -4.99 -3.87 -29.60
C LEU A 392 -5.15 -2.37 -29.90
N SER A 393 -4.05 -1.63 -29.92
CA SER A 393 -4.01 -0.20 -30.26
C SER A 393 -4.57 0.05 -31.67
N GLU A 394 -4.16 -0.74 -32.66
CA GLU A 394 -4.68 -0.66 -34.02
C GLU A 394 -6.20 -0.95 -34.09
N LYS A 395 -6.67 -1.95 -33.34
CA LYS A 395 -8.11 -2.25 -33.24
C LYS A 395 -8.89 -1.10 -32.60
N ILE A 396 -8.36 -0.48 -31.55
CA ILE A 396 -8.97 0.68 -30.89
C ILE A 396 -9.05 1.86 -31.87
N ALA A 397 -7.99 2.12 -32.64
CA ALA A 397 -7.98 3.16 -33.67
C ALA A 397 -9.05 2.90 -34.74
N SER A 398 -9.15 1.67 -35.24
CA SER A 398 -10.17 1.26 -36.21
C SER A 398 -11.61 1.41 -35.68
N ILE A 399 -11.85 1.00 -34.42
CA ILE A 399 -13.16 1.16 -33.77
C ILE A 399 -13.51 2.64 -33.58
N LYS A 400 -12.54 3.47 -33.20
CA LYS A 400 -12.71 4.92 -33.05
C LYS A 400 -13.15 5.55 -34.38
N ASP A 401 -12.45 5.24 -35.47
CA ASP A 401 -12.75 5.80 -36.79
C ASP A 401 -14.12 5.32 -37.30
N SER A 402 -14.41 4.02 -37.19
CA SER A 402 -15.72 3.47 -37.57
C SER A 402 -16.88 4.07 -36.77
N THR A 403 -16.69 4.27 -35.47
CA THR A 403 -17.69 4.89 -34.59
C THR A 403 -17.89 6.36 -34.94
N LEU A 404 -16.80 7.09 -35.19
CA LEU A 404 -16.86 8.51 -35.57
C LEU A 404 -17.62 8.71 -36.88
N ASP A 405 -17.40 7.85 -37.88
CA ASP A 405 -18.11 7.92 -39.15
C ASP A 405 -19.61 7.59 -39.02
N LYS A 406 -19.96 6.60 -38.18
CA LYS A 406 -21.36 6.29 -37.87
C LYS A 406 -22.05 7.47 -37.17
N ILE A 407 -21.39 8.11 -36.20
CA ILE A 407 -21.91 9.29 -35.50
C ILE A 407 -22.14 10.44 -36.48
N LYS A 408 -21.16 10.74 -37.34
CA LYS A 408 -21.29 11.79 -38.38
C LYS A 408 -22.47 11.50 -39.31
N LYS A 409 -22.65 10.24 -39.72
CA LYS A 409 -23.77 9.82 -40.57
C LYS A 409 -25.12 10.01 -39.86
N MET A 410 -25.25 9.54 -38.62
CA MET A 410 -26.46 9.73 -37.81
C MET A 410 -26.79 11.20 -37.57
N GLN A 411 -25.78 12.03 -37.31
CA GLN A 411 -25.95 13.46 -37.10
C GLN A 411 -26.48 14.14 -38.37
N LYS A 412 -25.94 13.77 -39.54
CA LYS A 412 -26.42 14.25 -40.84
C LYS A 412 -27.87 13.84 -41.10
N GLU A 413 -28.20 12.56 -40.92
CA GLU A 413 -29.56 12.04 -41.10
C GLU A 413 -30.56 12.74 -40.17
N THR A 414 -30.18 12.95 -38.91
CA THR A 414 -31.02 13.65 -37.92
C THR A 414 -31.23 15.12 -38.31
N SER A 415 -30.18 15.80 -38.77
CA SER A 415 -30.24 17.18 -39.26
C SER A 415 -31.16 17.30 -40.49
N ASP A 416 -31.06 16.37 -41.44
CA ASP A 416 -31.88 16.37 -42.66
C ASP A 416 -33.36 16.12 -42.33
N ILE A 417 -33.66 15.16 -41.44
CA ILE A 417 -35.03 14.89 -40.96
C ILE A 417 -35.59 16.11 -40.23
N THR A 418 -34.80 16.74 -39.36
CA THR A 418 -35.22 17.91 -38.59
C THR A 418 -35.50 19.09 -39.52
N SER A 419 -34.62 19.34 -40.49
CA SER A 419 -34.80 20.40 -41.49
C SER A 419 -36.05 20.18 -42.33
N LYS A 420 -36.32 18.94 -42.74
CA LYS A 420 -37.54 18.58 -43.47
C LYS A 420 -38.80 18.81 -42.63
N LYS A 421 -38.81 18.37 -41.36
CA LYS A 421 -39.94 18.60 -40.44
C LYS A 421 -40.15 20.09 -40.17
N TYR A 422 -39.08 20.86 -39.98
CA TYR A 422 -39.14 22.30 -39.80
C TYR A 422 -39.74 23.00 -41.04
N GLY A 423 -39.34 22.58 -42.25
CA GLY A 423 -39.92 23.08 -43.49
C GLY A 423 -41.43 22.82 -43.59
N LEU A 424 -41.88 21.62 -43.24
CA LEU A 424 -43.31 21.28 -43.20
C LEU A 424 -44.07 22.14 -42.18
N MET A 425 -43.53 22.27 -40.96
CA MET A 425 -44.12 23.08 -39.89
C MET A 425 -44.23 24.56 -40.30
N LYS A 426 -43.17 25.12 -40.90
CA LYS A 426 -43.15 26.49 -41.41
C LYS A 426 -44.25 26.71 -42.47
N ASN A 427 -44.43 25.76 -43.38
CA ASN A 427 -45.49 25.82 -44.39
C ASN A 427 -46.87 25.78 -43.75
N SER A 428 -47.10 24.88 -42.79
CA SER A 428 -48.37 24.80 -42.05
C SER A 428 -48.69 26.08 -41.29
N ILE A 429 -47.69 26.71 -40.65
CA ILE A 429 -47.86 28.00 -39.96
C ILE A 429 -48.25 29.10 -40.96
N SER A 430 -47.57 29.17 -42.11
CA SER A 430 -47.90 30.12 -43.18
C SER A 430 -49.35 29.95 -43.67
N ASP A 431 -49.79 28.71 -43.87
CA ASP A 431 -51.16 28.43 -44.31
C ASP A 431 -52.19 28.78 -43.24
N LEU A 432 -51.88 28.54 -41.96
CA LEU A 432 -52.72 28.96 -40.84
C LEU A 432 -52.84 30.48 -40.78
N GLN A 433 -51.73 31.19 -41.01
CA GLN A 433 -51.68 32.65 -41.03
C GLN A 433 -52.55 33.21 -42.17
N LYS A 434 -52.46 32.64 -43.37
CA LYS A 434 -53.34 33.00 -44.51
C LYS A 434 -54.82 32.76 -44.19
N LYS A 435 -55.15 31.61 -43.58
CA LYS A 435 -56.54 31.29 -43.17
C LYS A 435 -57.06 32.27 -42.12
N SER A 436 -56.25 32.58 -41.10
CA SER A 436 -56.57 33.57 -40.08
C SER A 436 -56.85 34.94 -40.69
N GLN A 437 -55.99 35.38 -41.62
CA GLN A 437 -56.15 36.68 -42.28
C GLN A 437 -57.43 36.73 -43.13
N LYS A 438 -57.75 35.65 -43.84
CA LYS A 438 -59.02 35.51 -44.58
C LYS A 438 -60.23 35.57 -43.62
N PHE A 439 -60.16 34.88 -42.48
CA PHE A 439 -61.21 34.91 -41.46
C PHE A 439 -61.45 36.33 -40.93
N VAL A 440 -60.37 37.06 -40.58
CA VAL A 440 -60.45 38.44 -40.12
C VAL A 440 -61.10 39.35 -41.17
N THR A 441 -60.74 39.19 -42.45
CA THR A 441 -61.35 39.96 -43.55
C THR A 441 -62.84 39.66 -43.68
N ASN A 442 -63.23 38.38 -43.61
CA ASN A 442 -64.64 37.97 -43.64
C ASN A 442 -65.43 38.53 -42.45
N LEU A 443 -64.85 38.52 -41.25
CA LEU A 443 -65.46 39.07 -40.05
C LEU A 443 -65.67 40.58 -40.19
N LYS A 444 -64.66 41.31 -40.68
CA LYS A 444 -64.78 42.75 -40.98
C LYS A 444 -65.90 43.03 -41.97
N ALA A 445 -66.01 42.23 -43.03
CA ALA A 445 -67.09 42.38 -44.01
C ALA A 445 -68.47 42.12 -43.38
N ALA A 446 -68.60 41.09 -42.54
CA ALA A 446 -69.85 40.80 -41.82
C ALA A 446 -70.25 41.91 -40.85
N VAL A 447 -69.27 42.49 -40.13
CA VAL A 447 -69.49 43.64 -39.25
C VAL A 447 -69.97 44.86 -40.05
N LEU A 448 -69.35 45.18 -41.19
CA LEU A 448 -69.79 46.28 -42.05
C LEU A 448 -71.21 46.07 -42.58
N ILE A 449 -71.59 44.84 -42.93
CA ILE A 449 -72.96 44.50 -43.33
C ILE A 449 -73.94 44.74 -42.16
N LEU A 450 -73.59 44.31 -40.94
CA LEU A 450 -74.41 44.52 -39.74
C LEU A 450 -74.53 46.02 -39.37
N GLU A 451 -73.46 46.79 -39.54
CA GLU A 451 -73.50 48.23 -39.35
C GLU A 451 -74.38 48.91 -40.41
N GLY A 452 -74.32 48.45 -41.66
CA GLY A 452 -75.16 48.93 -42.76
C GLY A 452 -76.65 48.63 -42.56
N THR A 453 -77.01 47.54 -41.88
CA THR A 453 -78.43 47.20 -41.58
C THR A 453 -78.98 47.92 -40.35
N LYS A 454 -78.12 48.49 -39.50
CA LYS A 454 -78.53 49.23 -38.30
C LYS A 454 -79.43 50.43 -38.60
N ALA A 455 -79.05 51.26 -39.57
CA ALA A 455 -79.81 52.47 -39.92
C ALA A 455 -81.22 52.15 -40.49
N PRO A 456 -81.37 51.23 -41.48
CA PRO A 456 -82.69 50.81 -41.96
C PRO A 456 -83.59 50.21 -40.88
N ILE A 457 -83.03 49.43 -39.94
CA ILE A 457 -83.80 48.86 -38.83
C ILE A 457 -84.28 49.95 -37.88
N LEU A 458 -83.40 50.91 -37.51
CA LEU A 458 -83.77 52.04 -36.66
C LEU A 458 -84.84 52.93 -37.30
N GLU A 459 -84.73 53.18 -38.61
CA GLU A 459 -85.74 53.91 -39.37
C GLU A 459 -87.08 53.17 -39.38
N LYS A 460 -87.06 51.85 -39.60
CA LYS A 460 -88.28 51.03 -39.55
C LYS A 460 -88.92 51.01 -38.16
N ILE A 461 -88.13 50.99 -37.09
CA ILE A 461 -88.61 51.11 -35.71
C ILE A 461 -89.26 52.48 -35.50
N SER A 462 -88.62 53.57 -35.93
CA SER A 462 -89.16 54.93 -35.82
C SER A 462 -90.48 55.09 -36.58
N ASN A 463 -90.59 54.49 -37.77
CA ASN A 463 -91.83 54.50 -38.55
C ASN A 463 -92.95 53.72 -37.84
N LEU A 464 -92.65 52.52 -37.32
CA LEU A 464 -93.61 51.72 -36.55
C LEU A 464 -94.06 52.42 -35.26
N GLU A 465 -93.17 53.14 -34.57
CA GLU A 465 -93.53 53.94 -33.40
C GLU A 465 -94.45 55.11 -33.75
N SER A 466 -94.24 55.72 -34.91
CA SER A 466 -95.10 56.80 -35.43
C SER A 466 -96.48 56.27 -35.80
N GLU A 467 -96.55 55.16 -36.55
CA GLU A 467 -97.82 54.47 -36.86
C GLU A 467 -98.57 54.04 -35.59
N LYS A 468 -97.86 53.52 -34.59
CA LYS A 468 -98.46 53.17 -33.29
C LYS A 468 -99.08 54.38 -32.59
N LYS A 469 -98.40 55.54 -32.59
CA LYS A 469 -98.95 56.78 -32.03
C LYS A 469 -100.21 57.23 -32.76
N GLU A 470 -100.22 57.12 -34.09
CA GLU A 470 -101.36 57.48 -34.92
C GLU A 470 -102.57 56.54 -34.68
N LEU A 471 -102.33 55.23 -34.56
CA LEU A 471 -103.35 54.26 -34.19
C LEU A 471 -103.91 54.51 -32.79
N LEU A 472 -103.06 54.84 -31.81
CA LEU A 472 -103.50 55.19 -30.46
C LEU A 472 -104.37 56.46 -30.42
N LEU A 473 -104.07 57.44 -31.29
CA LEU A 473 -104.91 58.63 -31.48
C LEU A 473 -106.27 58.26 -32.07
N LYS A 474 -106.31 57.44 -33.13
CA LYS A 474 -107.55 56.95 -33.74
C LYS A 474 -108.41 56.14 -32.76
N ILE A 475 -107.79 55.31 -31.91
CA ILE A 475 -108.49 54.57 -30.85
C ILE A 475 -109.10 55.54 -29.83
N LYS A 476 -108.37 56.57 -29.38
CA LYS A 476 -108.90 57.58 -28.46
C LYS A 476 -110.04 58.41 -29.05
N GLU A 477 -110.02 58.67 -30.35
CA GLU A 477 -111.12 59.35 -31.06
C GLU A 477 -112.37 58.46 -31.14
N LEU A 478 -112.21 57.16 -31.38
CA LEU A 478 -113.30 56.18 -31.35
C LEU A 478 -113.88 55.99 -29.94
N GLU A 479 -113.04 56.00 -28.89
CA GLU A 479 -113.48 55.98 -27.49
C GLU A 479 -114.25 57.24 -27.08
N ARG A 480 -113.98 58.39 -27.72
CA ARG A 480 -114.73 59.64 -27.50
C ARG A 480 -116.05 59.73 -28.27
N GLY A 481 -116.18 59.01 -29.38
CA GLY A 481 -117.41 58.96 -30.18
C GLY A 481 -118.44 57.92 -29.71
N GLY A 482 -118.12 57.08 -28.72
CA GLY A 482 -118.99 56.01 -28.22
C GLY A 482 -119.80 56.34 -26.96
N ASN A 483 -119.82 57.60 -26.52
CA ASN A 483 -120.57 58.08 -25.36
C ASN A 483 -121.66 59.10 -25.74
N GLU A 484 -122.33 58.90 -26.87
CA GLU A 484 -123.62 59.54 -27.19
C GLU A 484 -124.63 58.52 -27.71
#